data_AF-A0A254QPT7-F1
#
_entry.id   AF-A0A254QPT7-F1
#
_cell.length_a   1.000
_cell.length_b   1.000
_cell.length_c   1.000
_cell.angle_alpha   90.00
_cell.angle_beta   90.00
_cell.angle_gamma   90.00
#
_symmetry.space_group_name_H-M   'P 1'
#
loop_
_entity.id
_entity.type
_entity.pdbx_description
1 polymer ?
#
loop_
_entity_poly.entity_id
_entity_poly.type
_entity_poly.pdbx_seq_one_letter_code
_entity_poly.pdbx_strand_id
1 'polypeptide(L)'
;MQSRFQNGIQAVGRTSFHESGRKPRRSFLRSRLSGPGGIYNLGNVIALFSGFALKLYGDQGQSGVFVTLYSYLVGNSGATFLTLAMILFLISGEVYHHAAKPGARAALLPWADFISGLAAISLTAALLWLGEATAAWVAGVMLVAGKLGCAALPVFANLDTTRVERLLRVMVAASRAPSLVALGLTVLPALRGEVAFDLVILPLIMILCFLLWLWADLLLLFRHRSARGITVRTDGSV
;
A
#
# COMPACT_ATOMS: atom_id res chain seq x y z
N MET A 1 7.07 72.60 -31.26
CA MET A 1 6.12 72.80 -30.16
C MET A 1 4.71 72.59 -30.71
N GLN A 2 4.21 71.34 -30.72
CA GLN A 2 2.80 70.93 -30.98
C GLN A 2 2.74 69.46 -31.45
N SER A 3 3.10 68.50 -30.60
CA SER A 3 2.71 67.08 -30.84
C SER A 3 2.64 66.23 -29.58
N ARG A 4 2.53 66.86 -28.39
CA ARG A 4 2.46 66.18 -27.08
C ARG A 4 1.09 66.29 -26.40
N PHE A 5 0.01 66.41 -27.17
CA PHE A 5 -1.37 66.51 -26.66
C PHE A 5 -2.34 65.56 -27.38
N GLN A 6 -1.91 64.31 -27.58
CA GLN A 6 -2.83 63.18 -27.80
C GLN A 6 -2.56 62.11 -26.74
N ASN A 7 -2.67 62.52 -25.48
CA ASN A 7 -3.05 61.62 -24.41
C ASN A 7 -4.55 61.32 -24.55
N GLY A 8 -4.94 60.08 -24.28
CA GLY A 8 -5.92 59.94 -23.21
C GLY A 8 -7.24 59.22 -23.47
N ILE A 9 -7.44 58.44 -24.54
CA ILE A 9 -8.67 57.62 -24.66
C ILE A 9 -8.44 56.24 -25.31
N GLN A 10 -7.40 55.49 -24.94
CA GLN A 10 -7.30 54.05 -25.28
C GLN A 10 -6.61 53.21 -24.19
N ALA A 11 -6.85 53.54 -22.92
CA ALA A 11 -6.35 52.76 -21.78
C ALA A 11 -7.49 52.37 -20.82
N VAL A 12 -8.59 51.86 -21.37
CA VAL A 12 -9.64 51.19 -20.56
C VAL A 12 -10.16 50.03 -21.38
N GLY A 13 -9.72 48.81 -21.08
CA GLY A 13 -10.30 47.62 -21.69
C GLY A 13 -9.35 46.45 -21.86
N ARG A 14 -9.00 45.80 -20.74
CA ARG A 14 -8.80 44.34 -20.56
C ARG A 14 -7.94 44.11 -19.34
N THR A 15 -8.52 44.34 -18.16
CA THR A 15 -8.16 43.53 -17.01
C THR A 15 -8.66 42.12 -17.33
N SER A 16 -7.78 41.29 -17.87
CA SER A 16 -7.94 39.84 -17.85
C SER A 16 -8.09 39.45 -16.38
N PHE A 17 -9.34 39.24 -15.96
CA PHE A 17 -9.62 38.47 -14.77
C PHE A 17 -8.94 37.13 -14.98
N HIS A 18 -7.78 36.98 -14.35
CA HIS A 18 -7.20 35.69 -14.11
C HIS A 18 -8.21 34.99 -13.21
N GLU A 19 -9.13 34.24 -13.81
CA GLU A 19 -9.87 33.21 -13.11
C GLU A 19 -8.81 32.32 -12.47
N SER A 20 -8.51 32.60 -11.21
CA SER A 20 -7.96 31.66 -10.27
C SER A 20 -9.00 30.55 -10.17
N GLY A 21 -9.03 29.68 -11.18
CA GLY A 21 -9.76 28.44 -11.18
C GLY A 21 -9.30 27.69 -9.95
N ARG A 22 -10.07 27.80 -8.87
CA ARG A 22 -9.90 26.97 -7.68
C ARG A 22 -10.05 25.55 -8.19
N LYS A 23 -8.93 24.88 -8.43
CA LYS A 23 -8.91 23.44 -8.72
C LYS A 23 -9.79 22.79 -7.66
N PRO A 24 -10.81 22.00 -8.03
CA PRO A 24 -11.70 21.40 -7.06
C PRO A 24 -10.83 20.68 -6.03
N ARG A 25 -10.97 21.05 -4.75
CA ARG A 25 -10.31 20.37 -3.63
C ARG A 25 -10.72 18.91 -3.74
N ARG A 26 -9.84 18.07 -4.30
CA ARG A 26 -10.01 16.62 -4.25
C ARG A 26 -10.24 16.29 -2.78
N SER A 27 -11.29 15.52 -2.47
CA SER A 27 -11.57 15.14 -1.09
C SER A 27 -10.30 14.54 -0.48
N PHE A 28 -10.01 14.88 0.78
CA PHE A 28 -8.79 14.44 1.47
C PHE A 28 -8.59 12.91 1.36
N LEU A 29 -9.68 12.15 1.50
CA LEU A 29 -9.72 10.71 1.30
C LEU A 29 -9.28 10.28 -0.10
N ARG A 30 -9.79 10.93 -1.15
CA ARG A 30 -9.41 10.65 -2.53
C ARG A 30 -7.94 10.99 -2.80
N SER A 31 -7.40 12.00 -2.12
CA SER A 31 -5.96 12.31 -2.19
C SER A 31 -5.09 11.29 -1.45
N ARG A 32 -5.58 10.68 -0.37
CA ARG A 32 -4.87 9.62 0.35
C ARG A 32 -4.87 8.32 -0.45
N LEU A 33 -6.02 7.96 -1.03
CA LEU A 33 -6.22 6.71 -1.78
C LEU A 33 -5.77 6.77 -3.25
N SER A 34 -5.27 7.90 -3.74
CA SER A 34 -4.81 8.01 -5.14
C SER A 34 -3.46 7.35 -5.44
N GLY A 35 -2.81 6.75 -4.43
CA GLY A 35 -1.50 6.14 -4.56
C GLY A 35 -1.37 4.87 -3.72
N PRO A 36 -0.34 4.06 -3.99
CA PRO A 36 -0.17 2.74 -3.37
C PRO A 36 -0.12 2.80 -1.85
N GLY A 37 0.54 3.81 -1.28
CA GLY A 37 0.69 3.96 0.17
C GLY A 37 -0.63 4.09 0.94
N GLY A 38 -1.59 4.84 0.41
CA GLY A 38 -2.91 4.98 1.07
C GLY A 38 -3.73 3.70 1.01
N ILE A 39 -3.62 2.95 -0.07
CA ILE A 39 -4.32 1.67 -0.24
C ILE A 39 -3.71 0.61 0.68
N TYR A 40 -2.38 0.55 0.79
CA TYR A 40 -1.72 -0.31 1.79
C TYR A 40 -2.20 0.00 3.20
N ASN A 41 -2.18 1.28 3.60
CA ASN A 41 -2.57 1.68 4.94
C ASN A 41 -4.05 1.44 5.23
N LEU A 42 -4.93 1.59 4.24
CA LEU A 42 -6.33 1.22 4.39
C LEU A 42 -6.47 -0.28 4.73
N GLY A 43 -5.77 -1.15 3.98
CA GLY A 43 -5.76 -2.58 4.27
C GLY A 43 -5.19 -2.91 5.65
N ASN A 44 -4.07 -2.28 6.04
CA ASN A 44 -3.44 -2.50 7.36
C ASN A 44 -4.35 -2.08 8.52
N VAL A 45 -5.01 -0.93 8.38
CA VAL A 45 -5.97 -0.42 9.37
C VAL A 45 -7.15 -1.38 9.51
N ILE A 46 -7.74 -1.81 8.39
CA ILE A 46 -8.85 -2.78 8.42
C ILE A 46 -8.40 -4.06 9.11
N ALA A 47 -7.27 -4.65 8.72
CA ALA A 47 -6.76 -5.88 9.32
C ALA A 47 -6.58 -5.77 10.84
N LEU A 48 -5.96 -4.69 11.31
CA LEU A 48 -5.69 -4.47 12.73
C LEU A 48 -6.99 -4.29 13.54
N PHE A 49 -7.87 -3.40 13.10
CA PHE A 49 -9.09 -3.10 13.87
C PHE A 49 -10.11 -4.22 13.80
N SER A 50 -10.25 -4.89 12.66
CA SER A 50 -11.12 -6.04 12.53
C SER A 50 -10.62 -7.23 13.36
N GLY A 51 -9.30 -7.48 13.37
CA GLY A 51 -8.72 -8.52 14.22
C GLY A 51 -8.97 -8.26 15.70
N PHE A 52 -8.80 -7.01 16.15
CA PHE A 52 -9.10 -6.63 17.52
C PHE A 52 -10.59 -6.74 17.85
N ALA A 53 -11.48 -6.28 16.97
CA ALA A 53 -12.93 -6.36 17.16
C ALA A 53 -13.41 -7.82 17.27
N LEU A 54 -12.88 -8.71 16.44
CA LEU A 54 -13.19 -10.14 16.51
C LEU A 54 -12.65 -10.78 17.79
N LYS A 55 -11.46 -10.37 18.24
CA LYS A 55 -10.90 -10.84 19.51
C LYS A 55 -11.75 -10.37 20.71
N LEU A 56 -12.22 -9.12 20.70
CA LEU A 56 -13.17 -8.62 21.69
C LEU A 56 -14.50 -9.36 21.67
N TYR A 57 -15.01 -9.69 20.46
CA TYR A 57 -16.24 -10.47 20.32
C TYR A 57 -16.08 -11.89 20.88
N GLY A 58 -14.94 -12.53 20.63
CA GLY A 58 -14.64 -13.86 21.18
C GLY A 58 -14.41 -13.89 22.69
N ASP A 59 -13.90 -12.79 23.27
CA ASP A 59 -13.61 -12.68 24.71
C ASP A 59 -14.79 -12.11 25.53
N GLN A 60 -15.97 -11.90 24.92
CA GLN A 60 -17.13 -11.30 25.61
C GLN A 60 -17.46 -12.03 26.91
N GLY A 61 -17.38 -11.31 28.02
CA GLY A 61 -17.71 -11.80 29.37
C GLY A 61 -16.56 -12.47 30.13
N GLN A 62 -15.39 -12.66 29.52
CA GLN A 62 -14.26 -13.37 30.15
C GLN A 62 -13.16 -12.43 30.68
N SER A 63 -12.96 -11.26 30.06
CA SER A 63 -11.90 -10.32 30.43
C SER A 63 -12.25 -8.88 30.07
N GLY A 64 -11.60 -7.92 30.75
CA GLY A 64 -11.78 -6.50 30.45
C GLY A 64 -11.10 -6.09 29.13
N VAL A 65 -11.61 -5.05 28.48
CA VAL A 65 -11.14 -4.56 27.17
C VAL A 65 -9.61 -4.37 27.11
N PHE A 66 -8.99 -3.86 28.17
CA PHE A 66 -7.54 -3.67 28.25
C PHE A 66 -6.75 -4.99 28.25
N VAL A 67 -7.27 -6.03 28.92
CA VAL A 67 -6.64 -7.36 28.96
C VAL A 67 -6.71 -8.00 27.58
N THR A 68 -7.86 -7.89 26.91
CA THR A 68 -8.01 -8.35 25.53
C THR A 68 -7.08 -7.60 24.58
N LEU A 69 -6.95 -6.27 24.73
CA LEU A 69 -6.03 -5.46 23.91
C LEU A 69 -4.57 -5.86 24.13
N TYR A 70 -4.15 -6.04 25.37
CA TYR A 70 -2.80 -6.52 25.70
C TYR A 70 -2.55 -7.89 25.06
N SER A 71 -3.50 -8.81 25.22
CA SER A 71 -3.39 -10.17 24.69
C SER A 71 -3.33 -10.19 23.16
N TYR A 72 -4.10 -9.32 22.50
CA TYR A 72 -4.12 -9.16 21.06
C TYR A 72 -2.82 -8.59 20.50
N LEU A 73 -2.23 -7.58 21.17
CA LEU A 73 -1.04 -6.89 20.67
C LEU A 73 0.27 -7.60 21.02
N VAL A 74 0.39 -8.09 22.26
CA VAL A 74 1.66 -8.58 22.82
C VAL A 74 1.49 -9.79 23.76
N GLY A 75 0.33 -10.44 23.75
CA GLY A 75 0.04 -11.57 24.65
C GLY A 75 0.94 -12.78 24.48
N ASN A 76 1.57 -12.92 23.32
CA ASN A 76 2.61 -13.91 23.03
C ASN A 76 3.57 -13.39 21.95
N SER A 77 4.62 -14.16 21.66
CA SER A 77 5.63 -13.79 20.65
C SER A 77 5.03 -13.62 19.26
N GLY A 78 4.10 -14.50 18.85
CA GLY A 78 3.41 -14.40 17.55
C GLY A 78 2.59 -13.11 17.42
N ALA A 79 1.81 -12.77 18.46
CA ALA A 79 1.07 -11.51 18.53
C ALA A 79 2.02 -10.30 18.47
N THR A 80 3.14 -10.35 19.20
CA THR A 80 4.14 -9.29 19.19
C THR A 80 4.77 -9.08 17.81
N PHE A 81 5.17 -10.16 17.14
CA PHE A 81 5.69 -10.09 15.77
C PHE A 81 4.65 -9.58 14.78
N LEU A 82 3.39 -9.98 14.93
CA LEU A 82 2.30 -9.50 14.08
C LEU A 82 2.05 -8.00 14.29
N THR A 83 2.05 -7.53 15.53
CA THR A 83 1.92 -6.11 15.88
C THR A 83 3.08 -5.30 15.32
N LEU A 84 4.32 -5.79 15.47
CA LEU A 84 5.50 -5.16 14.88
C LEU A 84 5.38 -5.08 13.36
N ALA A 85 4.94 -6.16 12.70
CA ALA A 85 4.70 -6.17 11.27
C ALA A 85 3.68 -5.10 10.86
N MET A 86 2.56 -4.98 11.59
CA MET A 86 1.53 -3.97 11.30
C MET A 86 2.06 -2.54 11.45
N ILE A 87 2.83 -2.25 12.50
CA ILE A 87 3.46 -0.93 12.69
C ILE A 87 4.38 -0.61 11.51
N LEU A 88 5.25 -1.54 11.14
CA LEU A 88 6.19 -1.35 10.03
C LEU A 88 5.47 -1.21 8.68
N PHE A 89 4.41 -1.98 8.43
CA PHE A 89 3.60 -1.82 7.23
C PHE A 89 2.89 -0.46 7.17
N LEU A 90 2.40 0.06 8.30
CA LEU A 90 1.78 1.40 8.36
C LEU A 90 2.80 2.50 8.06
N ILE A 91 4.00 2.40 8.64
CA ILE A 91 5.11 3.33 8.39
C ILE A 91 5.50 3.27 6.91
N SER A 92 5.75 2.07 6.38
CA SER A 92 6.10 1.87 4.97
C SER A 92 5.02 2.42 4.02
N GLY A 93 3.74 2.19 4.32
CA GLY A 93 2.64 2.75 3.54
C GLY A 93 2.63 4.28 3.51
N GLU A 94 2.98 4.94 4.61
CA GLU A 94 3.12 6.41 4.60
C GLU A 94 4.34 6.84 3.75
N VAL A 95 5.47 6.14 3.84
CA VAL A 95 6.63 6.41 2.98
C VAL A 95 6.28 6.21 1.50
N TYR A 96 5.54 5.15 1.14
CA TYR A 96 5.01 4.97 -0.23
C TYR A 96 4.06 6.11 -0.63
N HIS A 97 3.21 6.59 0.28
CA HIS A 97 2.31 7.70 0.00
C HIS A 97 3.10 8.97 -0.34
N HIS A 98 4.18 9.25 0.40
CA HIS A 98 5.07 10.36 0.10
C HIS A 98 5.89 10.15 -1.19
N ALA A 99 6.42 8.94 -1.42
CA ALA A 99 7.11 8.56 -2.65
C ALA A 99 6.21 8.70 -3.90
N ALA A 100 4.90 8.57 -3.72
CA ALA A 100 3.95 8.66 -4.81
C ALA A 100 3.67 10.10 -5.28
N LYS A 101 4.03 11.12 -4.50
CA LYS A 101 3.74 12.54 -4.80
C LYS A 101 4.62 13.07 -5.95
N PRO A 102 4.14 14.06 -6.73
CA PRO A 102 4.96 14.75 -7.72
C PRO A 102 6.19 15.39 -7.05
N GLY A 103 7.37 15.24 -7.67
CA GLY A 103 8.62 15.82 -7.14
C GLY A 103 9.20 15.10 -5.90
N ALA A 104 8.70 13.91 -5.56
CA ALA A 104 9.23 13.13 -4.45
C ALA A 104 10.69 12.70 -4.69
N ARG A 105 11.48 12.61 -3.60
CA ARG A 105 12.88 12.15 -3.65
C ARG A 105 12.93 10.69 -4.13
N ALA A 106 13.80 10.41 -5.09
CA ALA A 106 13.95 9.07 -5.68
C ALA A 106 14.24 7.97 -4.64
N ALA A 107 14.97 8.31 -3.57
CA ALA A 107 15.33 7.37 -2.50
C ALA A 107 14.14 6.91 -1.63
N LEU A 108 12.98 7.59 -1.65
CA LEU A 108 11.86 7.24 -0.78
C LEU A 108 11.23 5.88 -1.12
N LEU A 109 11.21 5.50 -2.40
CA LEU A 109 10.63 4.23 -2.83
C LEU A 109 11.45 3.02 -2.31
N PRO A 110 12.79 2.97 -2.49
CA PRO A 110 13.63 1.95 -1.88
C PRO A 110 13.52 1.89 -0.34
N TRP A 111 13.40 3.03 0.33
CA TRP A 111 13.19 3.06 1.78
C TRP A 111 11.85 2.45 2.20
N ALA A 112 10.78 2.75 1.45
CA ALA A 112 9.48 2.13 1.68
C ALA A 112 9.56 0.61 1.48
N ASP A 113 10.24 0.16 0.43
CA ASP A 113 10.48 -1.26 0.14
C ASP A 113 11.27 -1.95 1.26
N PHE A 114 12.32 -1.29 1.78
CA PHE A 114 13.12 -1.82 2.88
C PHE A 114 12.29 -2.02 4.16
N ILE A 115 11.57 -0.98 4.59
CA ILE A 115 10.72 -1.04 5.78
C ILE A 115 9.62 -2.10 5.59
N SER A 116 9.02 -2.19 4.40
CA SER A 116 8.04 -3.23 4.07
C SER A 116 8.66 -4.64 4.07
N GLY A 117 9.95 -4.77 3.74
CA GLY A 117 10.68 -6.02 3.82
C GLY A 117 10.88 -6.46 5.27
N LEU A 118 11.26 -5.56 6.17
CA LEU A 118 11.34 -5.85 7.61
C LEU A 118 9.97 -6.21 8.20
N ALA A 119 8.91 -5.53 7.74
CA ALA A 119 7.54 -5.87 8.09
C ALA A 119 7.19 -7.30 7.62
N ALA A 120 7.60 -7.68 6.41
CA ALA A 120 7.38 -9.02 5.86
C ALA A 120 8.16 -10.10 6.62
N ILE A 121 9.39 -9.82 7.08
CA ILE A 121 10.14 -10.74 7.97
C ILE A 121 9.36 -10.94 9.27
N SER A 122 8.91 -9.84 9.89
CA SER A 122 8.15 -9.89 11.15
C SER A 122 6.84 -10.67 10.97
N LEU A 123 6.12 -10.44 9.86
CA LEU A 123 4.91 -11.19 9.52
C LEU A 123 5.21 -12.69 9.31
N THR A 124 6.30 -13.01 8.61
CA THR A 124 6.70 -14.41 8.37
C THR A 124 7.02 -15.12 9.69
N ALA A 125 7.74 -14.45 10.60
CA ALA A 125 8.01 -14.97 11.94
C ALA A 125 6.73 -15.17 12.75
N ALA A 126 5.77 -14.23 12.66
CA ALA A 126 4.46 -14.36 13.29
C ALA A 126 3.70 -15.59 12.77
N LEU A 127 3.67 -15.80 11.44
CA LEU A 127 3.01 -16.97 10.83
C LEU A 127 3.65 -18.29 11.28
N LEU A 128 4.97 -18.36 11.34
CA LEU A 128 5.68 -19.54 11.87
C LEU A 128 5.29 -19.83 13.33
N TRP A 129 5.19 -18.79 14.15
CA TRP A 129 4.79 -18.95 15.56
C TRP A 129 3.33 -19.39 15.71
N LEU A 130 2.46 -18.96 14.80
CA LEU A 130 1.05 -19.32 14.76
C LEU A 130 0.78 -20.69 14.10
N GLY A 131 1.83 -21.42 13.69
CA GLY A 131 1.71 -22.74 13.07
C GLY A 131 1.42 -22.73 11.56
N GLU A 132 1.36 -21.56 10.94
CA GLU A 132 1.05 -21.37 9.52
C GLU A 132 2.32 -21.46 8.65
N ALA A 133 3.04 -22.57 8.78
CA ALA A 133 4.36 -22.76 8.16
C ALA A 133 4.31 -22.70 6.63
N THR A 134 3.28 -23.28 6.01
CA THR A 134 3.13 -23.28 4.54
C THR A 134 2.97 -21.86 4.00
N ALA A 135 2.13 -21.04 4.66
CA ALA A 135 1.94 -19.64 4.28
C ALA A 135 3.22 -18.82 4.50
N ALA A 136 3.94 -19.07 5.60
CA ALA A 136 5.22 -18.43 5.89
C ALA A 136 6.27 -18.73 4.81
N TRP A 137 6.41 -19.99 4.41
CA TRP A 137 7.40 -20.40 3.41
C TRP A 137 7.06 -19.90 2.01
N VAL A 138 5.81 -20.05 1.56
CA VAL A 138 5.47 -19.70 0.18
C VAL A 138 5.26 -18.18 0.05
N ALA A 139 4.31 -17.62 0.80
CA ALA A 139 3.96 -16.21 0.67
C ALA A 139 4.98 -15.30 1.38
N GLY A 140 5.43 -15.68 2.57
CA GLY A 140 6.37 -14.89 3.37
C GLY A 140 7.72 -14.71 2.67
N VAL A 141 8.34 -15.79 2.19
CA VAL A 141 9.63 -15.70 1.49
C VAL A 141 9.53 -14.90 0.20
N MET A 142 8.49 -15.13 -0.63
CA MET A 142 8.27 -14.35 -1.85
C MET A 142 8.12 -12.85 -1.55
N LEU A 143 7.37 -12.52 -0.49
CA LEU A 143 7.17 -11.13 -0.07
C LEU A 143 8.47 -10.49 0.43
N VAL A 144 9.22 -11.19 1.29
CA VAL A 144 10.51 -10.72 1.82
C VAL A 144 11.53 -10.52 0.69
N ALA A 145 11.73 -11.54 -0.15
CA ALA A 145 12.67 -11.49 -1.27
C ALA A 145 12.30 -10.38 -2.26
N GLY A 146 11.02 -10.25 -2.60
CA GLY A 146 10.53 -9.20 -3.50
C GLY A 146 10.75 -7.78 -2.96
N LYS A 147 10.38 -7.52 -1.70
CA LYS A 147 10.52 -6.18 -1.07
C LYS A 147 11.97 -5.81 -0.80
N LEU A 148 12.75 -6.68 -0.15
CA LEU A 148 14.16 -6.40 0.12
C LEU A 148 15.00 -6.36 -1.16
N GLY A 149 14.67 -7.21 -2.15
CA GLY A 149 15.27 -7.16 -3.46
C GLY A 149 15.08 -5.77 -4.11
N CYS A 150 13.84 -5.24 -4.12
CA CYS A 150 13.57 -3.91 -4.67
C CYS A 150 14.32 -2.81 -3.92
N ALA A 151 14.45 -2.92 -2.59
CA ALA A 151 15.20 -1.99 -1.77
C ALA A 151 16.72 -1.98 -2.08
N ALA A 152 17.28 -3.13 -2.45
CA ALA A 152 18.71 -3.30 -2.72
C ALA A 152 19.12 -2.88 -4.15
N LEU A 153 18.20 -2.87 -5.12
CA LEU A 153 18.52 -2.53 -6.51
C LEU A 153 19.24 -1.19 -6.73
N PRO A 154 18.94 -0.10 -6.02
CA PRO A 154 19.67 1.16 -6.17
C PRO A 154 21.16 1.06 -5.81
N VAL A 155 21.58 0.07 -5.03
CA VAL A 155 23.00 -0.19 -4.73
C VAL A 155 23.75 -0.64 -6.00
N PHE A 156 23.04 -1.24 -6.95
CA PHE A 156 23.56 -1.72 -8.22
C PHE A 156 23.27 -0.74 -9.38
N ALA A 157 23.28 0.56 -9.11
CA ALA A 157 22.86 1.63 -10.05
C ALA A 157 23.55 1.61 -11.43
N ASN A 158 24.70 0.95 -11.56
CA ASN A 158 25.45 0.84 -12.82
C ASN A 158 24.92 -0.26 -13.76
N LEU A 159 23.94 -1.06 -13.33
CA LEU A 159 23.33 -2.13 -14.12
C LEU A 159 21.89 -1.75 -14.52
N ASP A 160 21.45 -2.16 -15.72
CA ASP A 160 20.03 -2.11 -16.08
C ASP A 160 19.27 -3.17 -15.25
N THR A 161 18.79 -2.75 -14.09
CA THR A 161 18.04 -3.58 -13.16
C THR A 161 16.54 -3.61 -13.46
N THR A 162 16.08 -3.00 -14.55
CA THR A 162 14.63 -2.78 -14.78
C THR A 162 13.83 -4.08 -14.97
N ARG A 163 14.44 -5.12 -15.54
CA ARG A 163 13.82 -6.45 -15.66
C ARG A 163 13.74 -7.13 -14.29
N VAL A 164 14.81 -7.02 -13.51
CA VAL A 164 14.91 -7.60 -12.17
C VAL A 164 13.90 -6.94 -11.23
N GLU A 165 13.79 -5.61 -11.24
CA GLU A 165 12.77 -4.90 -10.45
C GLU A 165 11.36 -5.37 -10.80
N ARG A 166 11.07 -5.51 -12.10
CA ARG A 166 9.76 -6.00 -12.54
C ARG A 166 9.47 -7.41 -12.00
N LEU A 167 10.44 -8.32 -12.08
CA LEU A 167 10.27 -9.68 -11.56
C LEU A 167 10.03 -9.68 -10.04
N LEU A 168 10.78 -8.87 -9.29
CA LEU A 168 10.61 -8.73 -7.85
C LEU A 168 9.23 -8.15 -7.49
N ARG A 169 8.75 -7.14 -8.22
CA ARG A 169 7.40 -6.58 -8.03
C ARG A 169 6.30 -7.60 -8.36
N VAL A 170 6.48 -8.40 -9.41
CA VAL A 170 5.56 -9.50 -9.74
C VAL A 170 5.58 -10.57 -8.67
N MET A 171 6.75 -10.92 -8.13
CA MET A 171 6.90 -11.87 -7.02
C MET A 171 6.15 -11.39 -5.78
N VAL A 172 6.25 -10.10 -5.43
CA VAL A 172 5.46 -9.49 -4.34
C VAL A 172 3.96 -9.65 -4.59
N ALA A 173 3.47 -9.30 -5.78
CA ALA A 173 2.05 -9.43 -6.11
C ALA A 173 1.57 -10.89 -6.10
N ALA A 174 2.37 -11.80 -6.67
CA ALA A 174 2.10 -13.23 -6.73
C ALA A 174 2.08 -13.90 -5.35
N SER A 175 2.82 -13.35 -4.37
CA SER A 175 2.82 -13.88 -2.99
C SER A 175 1.43 -13.91 -2.34
N ARG A 176 0.47 -13.13 -2.86
CA ARG A 176 -0.90 -13.07 -2.32
C ARG A 176 -1.80 -14.20 -2.83
N ALA A 177 -1.45 -14.83 -3.96
CA ALA A 177 -2.31 -15.83 -4.60
C ALA A 177 -2.56 -17.07 -3.73
N PRO A 178 -1.55 -17.68 -3.07
CA PRO A 178 -1.78 -18.85 -2.20
C PRO A 178 -2.77 -18.54 -1.08
N SER A 179 -2.62 -17.39 -0.42
CA SER A 179 -3.52 -16.98 0.67
C SER A 179 -4.93 -16.68 0.17
N LEU A 180 -5.08 -16.00 -0.97
CA LEU A 180 -6.39 -15.74 -1.56
C LEU A 180 -7.12 -17.02 -1.96
N VAL A 181 -6.40 -18.00 -2.52
CA VAL A 181 -6.97 -19.31 -2.86
C VAL A 181 -7.42 -20.05 -1.60
N ALA A 182 -6.55 -20.13 -0.58
CA ALA A 182 -6.89 -20.80 0.68
C ALA A 182 -8.13 -20.17 1.34
N LEU A 183 -8.16 -18.83 1.47
CA LEU A 183 -9.30 -18.13 2.05
C LEU A 183 -10.57 -18.27 1.21
N GLY A 184 -10.46 -18.25 -0.12
CA GLY A 184 -11.59 -18.48 -1.02
C GLY A 184 -12.21 -19.86 -0.81
N LEU A 185 -11.39 -20.90 -0.63
CA LEU A 185 -11.84 -22.25 -0.31
C LEU A 185 -12.52 -22.32 1.07
N THR A 186 -12.07 -21.55 2.05
CA THR A 186 -12.72 -21.44 3.37
C THR A 186 -14.11 -20.76 3.29
N VAL A 187 -14.26 -19.76 2.43
CA VAL A 187 -15.50 -18.98 2.30
C VAL A 187 -16.55 -19.68 1.44
N LEU A 188 -16.15 -20.51 0.48
CA LEU A 188 -17.05 -21.10 -0.51
C LEU A 188 -18.21 -21.92 0.09
N PRO A 189 -18.02 -22.76 1.12
CA PRO A 189 -19.13 -23.48 1.77
C PRO A 189 -20.17 -22.54 2.39
N ALA A 190 -19.74 -21.41 2.97
CA ALA A 190 -20.65 -20.44 3.57
C ALA A 190 -21.52 -19.75 2.51
N LEU A 191 -20.96 -19.47 1.33
CA LEU A 191 -21.70 -18.91 0.19
C LEU A 191 -22.73 -19.89 -0.38
N ARG A 192 -22.53 -21.20 -0.17
CA ARG A 192 -23.48 -22.25 -0.53
C ARG A 192 -24.53 -22.53 0.56
N GLY A 193 -24.43 -21.85 1.71
CA GLY A 193 -25.30 -22.08 2.86
C GLY A 193 -24.96 -23.35 3.65
N GLU A 194 -23.79 -23.95 3.43
CA GLU A 194 -23.36 -25.19 4.10
C GLU A 194 -22.83 -24.95 5.52
N VAL A 195 -22.30 -23.75 5.78
CA VAL A 195 -21.81 -23.34 7.10
C VAL A 195 -22.30 -21.95 7.47
N ALA A 196 -22.34 -21.67 8.77
CA ALA A 196 -22.78 -20.38 9.29
C ALA A 196 -21.82 -19.24 8.87
N PHE A 197 -22.39 -18.07 8.58
CA PHE A 197 -21.65 -16.94 8.01
C PHE A 197 -20.67 -16.28 8.98
N ASP A 198 -20.96 -16.35 10.28
CA ASP A 198 -20.11 -15.86 11.37
C ASP A 198 -18.73 -16.52 11.35
N LEU A 199 -18.66 -17.81 10.98
CA LEU A 199 -17.42 -18.57 10.88
C LEU A 199 -16.48 -18.09 9.75
N VAL A 200 -17.00 -17.35 8.77
CA VAL A 200 -16.22 -16.89 7.61
C VAL A 200 -15.98 -15.38 7.59
N ILE A 201 -16.38 -14.64 8.63
CA ILE A 201 -16.16 -13.19 8.72
C ILE A 201 -14.67 -12.84 8.66
N LEU A 202 -13.82 -13.52 9.45
CA LEU A 202 -12.38 -13.28 9.44
C LEU A 202 -11.77 -13.57 8.05
N PRO A 203 -12.04 -14.73 7.40
CA PRO A 203 -11.61 -14.98 6.04
C PRO A 203 -12.01 -13.90 5.03
N LEU A 204 -13.26 -13.41 5.08
CA LEU A 204 -13.75 -12.36 4.19
C LEU A 204 -12.98 -11.05 4.36
N ILE A 205 -12.72 -10.65 5.61
CA ILE A 205 -11.93 -9.47 5.93
C ILE A 205 -10.50 -9.62 5.40
N MET A 206 -9.91 -10.81 5.56
CA MET A 206 -8.57 -11.08 5.04
C MET A 206 -8.52 -11.06 3.52
N ILE A 207 -9.54 -11.58 2.81
CA ILE A 207 -9.65 -11.46 1.35
C ILE A 207 -9.67 -9.98 0.95
N LEU A 208 -10.51 -9.16 1.60
CA LEU A 208 -10.58 -7.73 1.33
C LEU A 208 -9.20 -7.06 1.51
N CYS A 209 -8.50 -7.35 2.61
CA CYS A 209 -7.16 -6.81 2.87
C CYS A 209 -6.16 -7.25 1.80
N PHE A 210 -6.15 -8.53 1.41
CA PHE A 210 -5.28 -9.04 0.35
C PHE A 210 -5.56 -8.39 -1.00
N LEU A 211 -6.83 -8.11 -1.34
CA LEU A 211 -7.19 -7.41 -2.56
C LEU A 211 -6.71 -5.95 -2.54
N LEU A 212 -6.82 -5.26 -1.40
CA LEU A 212 -6.28 -3.90 -1.25
C LEU A 212 -4.75 -3.89 -1.39
N TRP A 213 -4.05 -4.80 -0.73
CA TRP A 213 -2.60 -4.90 -0.85
C TRP A 213 -2.15 -5.27 -2.27
N LEU A 214 -2.83 -6.22 -2.91
CA LEU A 214 -2.59 -6.59 -4.31
C LEU A 214 -2.81 -5.39 -5.25
N TRP A 215 -3.86 -4.61 -5.02
CA TRP A 215 -4.10 -3.40 -5.81
C TRP A 215 -2.97 -2.38 -5.66
N ALA A 216 -2.47 -2.18 -4.44
CA ALA A 216 -1.30 -1.33 -4.21
C ALA A 216 -0.03 -1.87 -4.89
N ASP A 217 0.19 -3.19 -4.86
CA ASP A 217 1.30 -3.87 -5.56
C ASP A 217 1.22 -3.65 -7.08
N LEU A 218 0.02 -3.77 -7.66
CA LEU A 218 -0.22 -3.51 -9.08
C LEU A 218 0.04 -2.04 -9.46
N LEU A 219 -0.33 -1.08 -8.61
CA LEU A 219 -0.02 0.33 -8.85
C LEU A 219 1.50 0.58 -8.90
N LEU A 220 2.27 -0.05 -8.02
CA LEU A 220 3.73 0.04 -8.06
C LEU A 220 4.29 -0.58 -9.34
N LEU A 221 3.77 -1.74 -9.76
CA LEU A 221 4.18 -2.41 -11.00
C LEU A 221 3.90 -1.57 -12.25
N PHE A 222 2.72 -0.92 -12.33
CA PHE A 222 2.32 -0.13 -13.49
C PHE A 222 2.91 1.27 -13.53
N ARG A 223 3.21 1.89 -12.37
CA ARG A 223 3.91 3.19 -12.33
C ARG A 223 5.26 3.13 -13.05
N HIS A 224 5.92 1.97 -13.01
CA HIS A 224 7.16 1.72 -13.74
C HIS A 224 7.02 1.68 -15.27
N ARG A 225 5.81 1.47 -15.80
CA ARG A 225 5.51 1.56 -17.23
C ARG A 225 5.32 3.01 -17.67
N SER A 226 4.59 3.82 -16.89
CA SER A 226 4.30 5.22 -17.25
C SER A 226 5.55 6.11 -17.27
N ALA A 227 6.54 5.87 -16.40
CA ALA A 227 7.80 6.62 -16.42
C ALA A 227 8.64 6.38 -17.69
N ARG A 228 8.49 5.21 -18.35
CA ARG A 228 9.21 4.85 -19.60
C ARG A 228 8.52 5.35 -20.87
N GLY A 229 7.20 5.56 -20.84
CA GLY A 229 6.47 6.07 -22.01
C GLY A 229 6.75 7.54 -22.33
N ILE A 230 7.31 8.28 -21.37
CA ILE A 230 7.65 9.71 -21.53
C ILE A 230 9.07 9.86 -22.10
N THR A 231 10.01 8.98 -21.74
CA THR A 231 11.40 9.05 -22.20
C THR A 231 11.64 8.52 -23.62
N VAL A 232 10.70 7.78 -24.21
CA VAL A 232 10.84 7.27 -25.60
C VAL A 232 10.31 8.26 -26.65
N ARG A 233 9.70 9.39 -26.24
CA ARG A 233 9.04 10.34 -27.18
C ARG A 233 9.73 11.71 -27.33
N THR A 234 11.01 11.83 -26.98
CA THR A 234 11.77 13.07 -27.18
C THR A 234 12.97 12.97 -28.12
N ASP A 235 13.33 11.77 -28.58
CA ASP A 235 14.41 11.60 -29.56
C ASP A 235 13.82 11.11 -30.89
N GLY A 236 13.25 12.03 -31.65
CA GLY A 236 12.77 11.74 -33.00
C GLY A 236 12.07 12.93 -33.65
N SER A 237 12.80 13.60 -34.56
CA SER A 237 12.47 14.76 -35.41
C SER A 237 12.45 16.11 -34.68
N VAL A 238 13.23 17.11 -35.09
CA VAL A 238 13.55 17.60 -36.46
C VAL A 238 15.04 17.93 -36.60
#